data_AF-A0A358XUN6-F1
#
_entry.id   AF-A0A358XUN6-F1
#
_cell.length_a   1.000
_cell.length_b   1.000
_cell.length_c   1.000
_cell.angle_alpha   90.00
_cell.angle_beta   90.00
_cell.angle_gamma   90.00
#
_symmetry.space_group_name_H-M   'P 1'
#
loop_
_entity.id
_entity.type
_entity.pdbx_description
1 polymer ?
#
loop_
_entity_poly.entity_id
_entity_poly.type
_entity_poly.pdbx_seq_one_letter_code
_entity_poly.pdbx_strand_id
1 'polypeptide(L)'
;MHQGEFGGEGDDYALIVCFRHAATALGHTDAMWQKFGEVFSRVTKLSAPREGSPLEVNPLNLENTNSDNIGNTLGHARSRGARFAICNRATHSVSRRLSAVPGQSAAGHYAELIQENISMSQFVPAGVMAATRSPENRYSLLYAGKPNARDKM
;
A
#
# COMPACT_ATOMS: atom_id res chain seq x y z
N MET A 1 2.55 -3.27 18.79
CA MET A 1 2.81 -1.82 18.78
C MET A 1 1.64 -0.97 19.28
N HIS A 2 0.36 -1.38 19.22
CA HIS A 2 -0.71 -0.57 19.87
C HIS A 2 -1.16 -1.05 21.25
N GLN A 3 -0.99 -2.33 21.57
CA GLN A 3 -1.29 -2.83 22.91
C GLN A 3 -0.21 -2.37 23.91
N GLY A 4 -0.64 -1.68 24.98
CA GLY A 4 0.20 -1.30 26.11
C GLY A 4 0.94 0.04 25.99
N GLU A 5 1.43 0.42 24.81
CA GLU A 5 2.23 1.66 24.65
C GLU A 5 1.39 2.94 24.48
N PHE A 6 0.16 2.82 23.99
CA PHE A 6 -0.76 3.95 23.76
C PHE A 6 -1.88 4.06 24.80
N GLY A 7 -1.86 3.22 25.85
CA GLY A 7 -2.81 3.27 26.96
C GLY A 7 -4.20 2.68 26.66
N GLY A 8 -4.28 1.66 25.79
CA GLY A 8 -5.51 0.92 25.51
C GLY A 8 -5.25 -0.49 24.97
N GLU A 9 -6.30 -1.30 24.90
CA GLU A 9 -6.30 -2.65 24.31
C GLU A 9 -6.45 -2.58 22.78
N GLY A 10 -6.25 -3.72 22.10
CA GLY A 10 -6.31 -3.77 20.63
C GLY A 10 -7.65 -3.33 20.05
N ASP A 11 -8.74 -3.59 20.78
CA ASP A 11 -10.11 -3.30 20.36
C ASP A 11 -10.53 -1.84 20.66
N ASP A 12 -9.73 -1.09 21.42
CA ASP A 12 -9.99 0.33 21.73
C ASP A 12 -9.71 1.26 20.53
N TYR A 13 -9.04 0.76 19.49
CA TYR A 13 -8.59 1.55 18.36
C TYR A 13 -9.00 0.94 17.02
N ALA A 14 -9.39 1.80 16.08
CA ALA A 14 -9.54 1.44 14.68
C ALA A 14 -8.32 1.90 13.88
N LEU A 15 -7.70 0.99 13.13
CA LEU A 15 -6.56 1.29 12.24
C LEU A 15 -6.98 1.23 10.77
N ILE A 16 -6.75 2.32 10.04
CA ILE A 16 -6.90 2.38 8.58
C ILE A 16 -5.54 2.70 7.96
N VAL A 17 -5.00 1.77 7.18
CA VAL A 17 -3.75 1.97 6.43
C VAL A 17 -4.07 2.45 5.03
N CYS A 18 -3.65 3.68 4.70
CA CYS A 18 -3.92 4.29 3.40
C CYS A 18 -2.71 4.24 2.45
N PHE A 19 -2.83 3.46 1.38
CA PHE A 19 -1.83 3.33 0.31
C PHE A 19 -2.03 4.41 -0.75
N ARG A 20 -1.16 5.41 -0.72
CA ARG A 20 -1.22 6.61 -1.55
C ARG A 20 0.08 6.83 -2.34
N HIS A 21 -0.06 7.42 -3.52
CA HIS A 21 1.04 7.65 -4.46
C HIS A 21 1.79 6.36 -4.82
N ALA A 22 3.11 6.32 -4.61
CA ALA A 22 3.93 5.14 -4.89
C ALA A 22 3.48 3.92 -4.08
N ALA A 23 3.01 4.13 -2.84
CA ALA A 23 2.56 3.05 -1.97
C ALA A 23 1.29 2.35 -2.48
N THR A 24 0.57 2.91 -3.46
CA THR A 24 -0.61 2.27 -4.06
C THR A 24 -0.31 0.89 -4.62
N ALA A 25 0.90 0.64 -5.13
CA ALA A 25 1.31 -0.70 -5.58
C ALA A 25 1.28 -1.76 -4.45
N LEU A 26 1.51 -1.35 -3.20
CA LEU A 26 1.46 -2.23 -2.02
C LEU A 26 0.03 -2.64 -1.64
N GLY A 27 -0.99 -2.01 -2.24
CA GLY A 27 -2.40 -2.37 -2.06
C GLY A 27 -2.87 -3.56 -2.91
N HIS A 28 -1.98 -4.21 -3.66
CA HIS A 28 -2.30 -5.30 -4.57
C HIS A 28 -1.78 -6.66 -4.09
N THR A 29 -2.41 -7.73 -4.60
CA THR A 29 -2.12 -9.13 -4.24
C THR A 29 -0.75 -9.58 -4.73
N ASP A 30 -0.23 -10.68 -4.17
CA ASP A 30 1.02 -11.28 -4.65
C ASP A 30 0.93 -11.69 -6.12
N ALA A 31 -0.24 -12.12 -6.61
CA ALA A 31 -0.47 -12.40 -8.03
C ALA A 31 -0.19 -11.19 -8.93
N MET A 32 -0.57 -9.99 -8.48
CA MET A 32 -0.27 -8.76 -9.20
C MET A 32 1.20 -8.36 -9.12
N TRP A 33 1.87 -8.64 -8.00
CA TRP A 33 3.31 -8.46 -7.88
C TRP A 33 4.08 -9.44 -8.75
N GLN A 34 3.62 -10.68 -8.89
CA GLN A 34 4.23 -11.65 -9.79
C GLN A 34 4.10 -11.20 -11.26
N LYS A 35 2.95 -10.62 -11.63
CA LYS A 35 2.69 -10.17 -13.00
C LYS A 35 3.36 -8.84 -13.35
N PHE A 36 3.37 -7.88 -12.41
CA PHE A 36 3.77 -6.49 -12.65
C PHE A 36 4.91 -6.02 -11.75
N GLY A 37 5.64 -6.95 -11.15
CA GLY A 37 6.71 -6.70 -10.18
C GLY A 37 7.74 -5.68 -10.63
N GLU A 38 8.15 -5.72 -11.91
CA GLU A 38 9.11 -4.73 -12.45
C GLU A 38 8.56 -3.30 -12.37
N VAL A 39 7.31 -3.11 -12.80
CA VAL A 39 6.67 -1.79 -12.77
C VAL A 39 6.40 -1.36 -11.33
N PHE A 40 5.94 -2.27 -10.47
CA PHE A 40 5.66 -1.99 -9.06
C PHE A 40 6.93 -1.67 -8.28
N SER A 41 8.03 -2.41 -8.48
CA SER A 41 9.35 -2.10 -7.93
C SER A 41 9.83 -0.72 -8.37
N ARG A 42 9.66 -0.35 -9.66
CA ARG A 42 10.01 1.00 -10.13
C ARG A 42 9.15 2.10 -9.53
N VAL A 43 7.84 1.85 -9.37
CA VAL A 43 6.89 2.82 -8.77
C VAL A 43 7.21 3.03 -7.30
N THR A 44 7.44 1.96 -6.55
CA THR A 44 7.71 1.98 -5.10
C THR A 44 9.15 2.32 -4.75
N LYS A 45 10.08 2.12 -5.69
CA LYS A 45 11.53 2.12 -5.47
C LYS A 45 11.97 1.06 -4.45
N LEU A 46 11.20 -0.03 -4.34
CA LEU A 46 11.54 -1.19 -3.54
C LEU A 46 12.11 -2.28 -4.46
N SER A 47 13.15 -2.96 -4.00
CA SER A 47 13.83 -4.04 -4.72
C SER A 47 14.12 -5.18 -3.77
N ALA A 48 14.28 -6.40 -4.31
CA ALA A 48 14.63 -7.54 -3.50
C ALA A 48 16.01 -7.33 -2.80
N PRO A 49 16.19 -7.80 -1.56
CA PRO A 49 17.47 -7.67 -0.83
C PRO A 49 18.63 -8.43 -1.50
N ARG A 50 18.34 -9.41 -2.36
CA ARG A 50 19.33 -10.10 -3.17
C ARG A 50 19.14 -9.68 -4.62
N GLU A 51 20.19 -9.11 -5.19
CA GLU A 51 20.42 -8.99 -6.64
C GLU A 51 19.66 -7.90 -7.42
N GLY A 52 18.97 -6.96 -6.76
CA GLY A 52 18.35 -5.82 -7.45
C GLY A 52 17.21 -6.21 -8.41
N SER A 53 16.76 -7.45 -8.35
CA SER A 53 15.64 -7.98 -9.13
C SER A 53 14.31 -7.37 -8.67
N PRO A 54 13.32 -7.29 -9.57
CA PRO A 54 11.95 -6.95 -9.22
C PRO A 54 11.40 -7.86 -8.12
N LEU A 55 10.49 -7.31 -7.32
CA LEU A 55 9.76 -8.09 -6.32
C LEU A 55 8.61 -8.84 -7.00
N GLU A 56 8.53 -10.15 -6.80
CA GLU A 56 7.44 -11.00 -7.30
C GLU A 56 6.32 -11.21 -6.27
N VAL A 57 6.56 -10.79 -5.03
CA VAL A 57 5.60 -10.83 -3.93
C VAL A 57 5.46 -9.45 -3.33
N ASN A 58 4.30 -9.15 -2.75
CA ASN A 58 4.10 -7.88 -2.07
C ASN A 58 5.09 -7.77 -0.90
N PRO A 59 5.93 -6.72 -0.84
CA PRO A 59 6.90 -6.55 0.23
C PRO A 59 6.31 -6.58 1.64
N LEU A 60 5.04 -6.18 1.78
CA LEU A 60 4.33 -6.21 3.06
C LEU A 60 3.86 -7.62 3.46
N ASN A 61 4.08 -8.64 2.65
CA ASN A 61 3.86 -10.05 3.00
C ASN A 61 5.15 -10.79 3.36
N LEU A 62 6.33 -10.16 3.21
CA LEU A 62 7.60 -10.76 3.57
C LEU A 62 7.78 -10.80 5.10
N GLU A 63 8.01 -11.99 5.65
CA GLU A 63 8.17 -12.21 7.10
C GLU A 63 9.61 -12.00 7.61
N ASN A 64 10.54 -11.49 6.79
CA ASN A 64 11.93 -11.38 7.21
C ASN A 64 12.17 -10.17 8.14
N THR A 65 13.04 -10.36 9.13
CA THR A 65 13.45 -9.32 10.10
C THR A 65 14.28 -8.19 9.48
N ASN A 66 14.71 -8.37 8.24
CA ASN A 66 15.49 -7.38 7.46
C ASN A 66 14.63 -6.57 6.48
N SER A 67 13.31 -6.78 6.47
CA SER A 67 12.38 -5.93 5.73
C SER A 67 12.00 -4.72 6.57
N ASP A 68 11.70 -3.61 5.89
CA ASP A 68 11.21 -2.38 6.51
C ASP A 68 9.91 -2.58 7.32
N ASN A 69 9.26 -3.75 7.22
CA ASN A 69 8.01 -4.08 7.89
C ASN A 69 8.18 -4.82 9.23
N ILE A 70 9.42 -5.22 9.61
CA ILE A 70 9.74 -5.84 10.92
C ILE A 70 8.74 -6.97 11.30
N GLY A 71 8.39 -7.83 10.34
CA GLY A 71 7.45 -8.94 10.54
C GLY A 71 5.96 -8.57 10.69
N ASN A 72 5.56 -7.30 10.61
CA ASN A 72 4.15 -6.89 10.67
C ASN A 72 3.46 -7.03 9.30
N THR A 73 3.28 -8.26 8.81
CA THR A 73 2.69 -8.49 7.49
C THR A 73 1.28 -7.92 7.33
N LEU A 74 0.79 -7.77 6.09
CA LEU A 74 -0.61 -7.41 5.83
C LEU A 74 -1.58 -8.38 6.51
N GLY A 75 -1.24 -9.67 6.52
CA GLY A 75 -1.99 -10.70 7.24
C GLY A 75 -2.05 -10.44 8.74
N HIS A 76 -0.91 -10.10 9.35
CA HIS A 76 -0.82 -9.76 10.77
C HIS A 76 -1.59 -8.48 11.11
N ALA A 77 -1.48 -7.43 10.28
CA ALA A 77 -2.27 -6.19 10.45
C ALA A 77 -3.78 -6.46 10.37
N ARG A 78 -4.22 -7.26 9.38
CA ARG A 78 -5.62 -7.66 9.20
C ARG A 78 -6.14 -8.48 10.39
N SER A 79 -5.34 -9.39 10.93
CA SER A 79 -5.73 -10.20 12.09
C SER A 79 -6.02 -9.35 13.34
N ARG A 80 -5.46 -8.14 13.40
CA ARG A 80 -5.69 -7.13 14.45
C ARG A 80 -6.76 -6.10 14.08
N GLY A 81 -7.59 -6.37 13.08
CA GLY A 81 -8.71 -5.51 12.71
C GLY A 81 -8.39 -4.34 11.77
N ALA A 82 -7.16 -4.24 11.25
CA ALA A 82 -6.81 -3.15 10.33
C ALA A 82 -7.61 -3.23 9.02
N ARG A 83 -8.06 -2.06 8.54
CA ARG A 83 -8.67 -1.87 7.22
C ARG A 83 -7.70 -1.14 6.30
N PHE A 84 -7.87 -1.31 4.99
CA PHE A 84 -6.98 -0.71 4.00
C PHE A 84 -7.73 0.26 3.08
N ALA A 85 -7.10 1.38 2.75
CA ALA A 85 -7.60 2.32 1.75
C ALA A 85 -6.59 2.45 0.62
N ILE A 86 -7.04 2.37 -0.63
CA ILE A 86 -6.18 2.44 -1.81
C ILE A 86 -6.55 3.67 -2.62
N CYS A 87 -5.57 4.51 -2.95
CA CYS A 87 -5.81 5.73 -3.71
C CYS A 87 -6.21 5.42 -5.16
N ASN A 88 -7.47 5.67 -5.52
CA ASN A 88 -7.99 5.37 -6.85
C ASN A 88 -7.33 6.25 -7.94
N ARG A 89 -7.10 7.54 -7.63
CA ARG A 89 -6.35 8.43 -8.53
C ARG A 89 -4.94 7.91 -8.83
N ALA A 90 -4.24 7.37 -7.83
CA ALA A 90 -2.92 6.79 -8.04
C ALA A 90 -3.02 5.45 -8.80
N THR A 91 -4.08 4.68 -8.59
CA THR A 91 -4.36 3.43 -9.31
C THR A 91 -4.48 3.68 -10.82
N HIS A 92 -5.18 4.73 -11.24
CA HIS A 92 -5.19 5.17 -12.65
C HIS A 92 -3.81 5.59 -13.17
N SER A 93 -2.96 6.20 -12.33
CA SER A 93 -1.60 6.56 -12.72
C SER A 93 -0.72 5.32 -12.91
N VAL A 94 -0.85 4.33 -12.02
CA VAL A 94 -0.18 3.03 -12.14
C VAL A 94 -0.67 2.30 -13.39
N SER A 95 -1.97 2.24 -13.66
CA SER A 95 -2.51 1.55 -14.84
C SER A 95 -1.99 2.11 -16.17
N ARG A 96 -1.77 3.43 -16.25
CA ARG A 96 -1.11 4.08 -17.40
C ARG A 96 0.36 3.69 -17.53
N ARG A 97 1.08 3.52 -16.40
CA ARG A 97 2.48 3.04 -16.42
C ARG A 97 2.56 1.57 -16.83
N LEU A 98 1.54 0.78 -16.51
CA LEU A 98 1.43 -0.62 -16.94
C LEU A 98 1.21 -0.75 -18.44
N SER A 99 0.70 0.27 -19.15
CA SER A 99 0.57 0.24 -20.62
C SER A 99 1.91 0.15 -21.37
N ALA A 100 3.04 0.30 -20.69
CA ALA A 100 4.35 -0.04 -21.26
C ALA A 100 4.55 -1.56 -21.40
N VAL A 101 3.76 -2.37 -20.69
CA VAL A 101 3.69 -3.82 -20.85
C VAL A 101 2.76 -4.14 -22.03
N PRO A 102 3.23 -4.83 -23.08
CA PRO A 102 2.40 -5.18 -24.22
C PRO A 102 1.22 -6.08 -23.82
N GLY A 103 0.08 -5.94 -24.53
CA GLY A 103 -1.03 -6.90 -24.45
C GLY A 103 -2.32 -6.38 -23.82
N GLN A 104 -2.35 -5.17 -23.24
CA GLN A 104 -3.61 -4.56 -22.77
C GLN A 104 -3.56 -3.03 -22.77
N SER A 105 -4.73 -2.39 -22.75
CA SER A 105 -4.86 -0.94 -22.57
C SER A 105 -4.77 -0.53 -21.09
N ALA A 106 -4.49 0.75 -20.83
CA ALA A 106 -4.51 1.32 -19.48
C ALA A 106 -5.85 1.09 -18.75
N ALA A 107 -6.96 1.02 -19.49
CA ALA A 107 -8.28 0.76 -18.96
C ALA A 107 -8.45 -0.71 -18.55
N GLY A 108 -7.91 -1.65 -19.35
CA GLY A 108 -7.90 -3.07 -19.00
C GLY A 108 -7.05 -3.32 -17.75
N HIS A 109 -5.86 -2.74 -17.68
CA HIS A 109 -5.01 -2.85 -16.48
C HIS A 109 -5.66 -2.23 -15.25
N TYR A 110 -6.40 -1.13 -15.41
CA TYR A 110 -7.17 -0.56 -14.31
C TYR A 110 -8.25 -1.51 -13.81
N ALA A 111 -9.03 -2.10 -14.72
CA ALA A 111 -10.06 -3.07 -14.34
C ALA A 111 -9.47 -4.26 -13.58
N GLU A 112 -8.33 -4.77 -14.03
CA GLU A 112 -7.59 -5.83 -13.35
C GLU A 112 -7.10 -5.39 -11.95
N LEU A 113 -6.50 -4.21 -11.81
CA LEU A 113 -6.04 -3.66 -10.53
C LEU A 113 -7.17 -3.48 -9.51
N ILE A 114 -8.37 -3.12 -9.97
CA ILE A 114 -9.55 -2.98 -9.10
C ILE A 114 -10.05 -4.36 -8.62
N GLN A 115 -9.93 -5.41 -9.44
CA GLN A 115 -10.33 -6.77 -9.07
C GLN A 115 -9.30 -7.43 -8.14
N GLU A 116 -8.01 -7.27 -8.43
CA GLU A 116 -6.91 -7.90 -7.72
C GLU A 116 -6.28 -6.94 -6.69
N ASN A 117 -7.02 -6.71 -5.61
CA ASN A 117 -6.59 -5.90 -4.46
C ASN A 117 -6.53 -6.74 -3.18
N ILE A 118 -5.81 -6.23 -2.18
CA ILE A 118 -5.72 -6.93 -0.90
C ILE A 118 -7.09 -6.95 -0.19
N SER A 119 -7.35 -8.02 0.56
CA SER A 119 -8.59 -8.17 1.33
C SER A 119 -8.81 -7.02 2.33
N MET A 120 -10.07 -6.73 2.65
CA MET A 120 -10.45 -5.63 3.56
C MET A 120 -9.98 -4.24 3.09
N SER A 121 -9.72 -4.09 1.79
CA SER A 121 -9.40 -2.82 1.17
C SER A 121 -10.58 -2.15 0.49
N GLN A 122 -10.54 -0.83 0.39
CA GLN A 122 -11.46 -0.02 -0.39
C GLN A 122 -10.71 1.01 -1.22
N PHE A 123 -11.13 1.21 -2.47
CA PHE A 123 -10.63 2.30 -3.30
C PHE A 123 -11.28 3.61 -2.89
N VAL A 124 -10.46 4.62 -2.61
CA VAL A 124 -10.90 5.97 -2.25
C VAL A 124 -10.53 6.96 -3.37
N PRO A 125 -11.39 7.94 -3.72
CA PRO A 125 -11.20 8.81 -4.89
C PRO A 125 -9.82 9.45 -4.97
N ALA A 126 -9.34 9.98 -3.84
CA ALA A 126 -7.94 10.31 -3.62
C ALA A 126 -7.58 9.92 -2.18
N GLY A 127 -6.41 9.31 -1.97
CA GLY A 127 -5.90 9.02 -0.62
C GLY A 127 -5.76 10.27 0.26
N VAL A 128 -5.74 11.45 -0.36
CA VAL A 128 -5.85 12.75 0.32
C VAL A 128 -7.19 12.88 1.04
N MET A 129 -8.31 12.45 0.46
CA MET A 129 -9.62 12.56 1.13
C MET A 129 -9.69 11.69 2.39
N ALA A 130 -9.08 10.49 2.34
CA ALA A 130 -8.94 9.66 3.54
C ALA A 130 -8.07 10.35 4.60
N ALA A 131 -7.01 11.05 4.19
CA ALA A 131 -6.14 11.77 5.11
C ALA A 131 -6.79 13.04 5.69
N THR A 132 -7.41 13.88 4.86
CA THR A 132 -7.96 15.19 5.26
C THR A 132 -9.26 15.05 6.04
N ARG A 133 -10.05 14.01 5.79
CA ARG A 133 -11.29 13.73 6.56
C ARG A 133 -11.05 12.85 7.78
N SER A 134 -9.83 12.36 8.01
CA SER A 134 -9.54 11.55 9.20
C SER A 134 -9.93 12.27 10.50
N PRO A 135 -9.64 13.58 10.71
CA PRO A 135 -10.01 14.25 11.95
C PRO A 135 -11.53 14.43 12.08
N GLU A 136 -12.26 14.63 10.98
CA GLU A 136 -13.73 14.71 10.95
C GLU A 136 -14.38 13.41 11.46
N ASN A 137 -13.69 12.29 11.29
CA ASN A 137 -14.14 10.97 11.73
C ASN A 137 -13.48 10.52 13.04
N ARG A 138 -12.87 11.44 13.79
CA ARG A 138 -12.16 11.17 15.06
C ARG A 138 -10.95 10.24 14.92
N TYR A 139 -10.33 10.18 13.74
CA TYR A 139 -9.07 9.50 13.52
C TYR A 139 -7.91 10.50 13.59
N SER A 140 -6.81 10.10 14.22
CA SER A 140 -5.53 10.79 14.10
C SER A 140 -4.79 10.32 12.84
N LEU A 141 -4.13 11.24 12.14
CA LEU A 141 -3.33 10.92 10.97
C LEU A 141 -1.89 10.61 11.36
N LEU A 142 -1.44 9.39 11.08
CA LEU A 142 -0.03 9.01 11.10
C LEU A 142 0.49 8.93 9.67
N TYR A 143 1.72 9.42 9.44
CA TYR A 143 2.37 9.39 8.14
C TYR A 143 3.66 8.55 8.21
N ALA A 144 3.75 7.57 7.32
CA ALA A 144 4.94 6.77 7.10
C ALA A 144 5.38 6.92 5.63
N GLY A 145 6.57 7.46 5.43
CA GLY A 145 7.16 7.67 4.12
C GLY A 145 8.46 8.45 4.22
N LYS A 146 9.35 8.33 3.22
CA LYS A 146 10.54 9.18 3.16
C LYS A 146 10.08 10.63 2.91
N PRO A 147 10.51 11.61 3.73
CA PRO A 147 10.19 13.00 3.47
C PRO A 147 10.74 13.39 2.10
N ASN A 148 9.94 14.11 1.30
CA ASN A 148 10.48 14.69 0.07
C ASN A 148 11.51 15.75 0.45
N ALA A 149 12.54 15.96 -0.38
CA ALA A 149 13.48 17.07 -0.20
C ALA A 149 12.80 18.46 -0.13
N ARG A 150 11.53 18.55 -0.54
CA ARG A 150 10.67 19.75 -0.50
C ARG A 150 9.89 19.92 0.82
N ASP A 151 9.86 18.92 1.69
CA ASP A 151 9.16 18.99 2.99
C ASP A 151 10.08 19.49 4.12
N LYS A 152 11.27 20.02 3.78
CA LYS A 152 12.28 20.57 4.71
C LYS A 152 12.27 22.11 4.81
N MET A 153 11.23 22.78 4.32
CA MET A 153 11.12 24.25 4.40
C MET A 153 9.98 24.67 5.29
#